data_AF-A0A8C6YBG5-F1
#
_entry.id   AF-A0A8C6YBG5-F1
#
_cell.length_a   1.000
_cell.length_b   1.000
_cell.length_c   1.000
_cell.angle_alpha   90.00
_cell.angle_beta   90.00
_cell.angle_gamma   90.00
#
_symmetry.space_group_name_H-M   'P 1'
#
loop_
_entity.id
_entity.type
_entity.pdbx_description
1 polymer ?
#
loop_
_entity_poly.entity_id
_entity_poly.type
_entity_poly.pdbx_seq_one_letter_code
_entity_poly.pdbx_strand_id
1 'polypeptide(L)'
;MSVSQTHKEAAQKDLFGITPESTRMLCYLFMAGCAIMLTRSGALKSLNTSGMVISKEEAIISNHLVCEMSGGSIAATGEKLLKQLSQCQNLTANQIKAIRQIFSSGNTSFGPPSTWTSSVLDQLSQLILILDHSILQSIPKNVLMPWLENSILHSDLSQNQLVHIRESLKSSRTKREIAICPKDKVITEEILNDDLMDELLFYTPVDLKLCLTKENLMNNISAFSDYPFTDEQLKAVKDKLDEIFPEGYPPAVFSNLGLIEKLIDEKKIKQWTINSTSMVHALLDSVSSDELRIAVIQRYIESRKQIDSDFLDVLGPYICLLNEDQLSMITEKSIEMATLLDPSNCSSAIKDHLYPKAKRAFSDRHYEYSEYYKRIRPFLGGAPGEDLRALSKNDVNMDIQTFLGLKGSSLKELTPENVKGLLGTNLNDLRDNQNVPLVREWIQKQKQSDLNSLGLGLQGGLPEGFFIFKRHKKQG
;
A
#
# COMPACT_ATOMS: atom_id res chain seq x y z
N MET A 1 43.05 -87.49 -15.71
CA MET A 1 42.88 -88.81 -15.06
C MET A 1 43.58 -88.70 -13.72
N SER A 2 42.83 -88.43 -12.65
CA SER A 2 42.29 -89.47 -11.72
C SER A 2 43.40 -89.88 -10.74
N VAL A 3 43.28 -89.86 -9.41
CA VAL A 3 42.11 -89.93 -8.50
C VAL A 3 42.60 -89.69 -7.05
N SER A 4 41.76 -89.03 -6.25
CA SER A 4 41.41 -89.18 -4.81
C SER A 4 42.47 -89.44 -3.71
N GLN A 5 42.50 -88.63 -2.63
CA GLN A 5 41.67 -88.70 -1.39
C GLN A 5 42.21 -89.80 -0.44
N THR A 6 42.62 -89.52 0.81
CA THR A 6 41.69 -89.49 1.96
C THR A 6 42.41 -89.26 3.31
N HIS A 7 41.68 -88.59 4.22
CA HIS A 7 41.58 -88.77 5.67
C HIS A 7 42.77 -88.50 6.62
N LYS A 8 42.60 -87.50 7.49
CA LYS A 8 41.91 -87.68 8.79
C LYS A 8 41.63 -86.34 9.47
N GLU A 9 40.35 -86.15 9.79
CA GLU A 9 39.80 -85.08 10.60
C GLU A 9 39.55 -85.61 12.03
N ALA A 10 39.52 -84.69 12.99
CA ALA A 10 39.14 -84.83 14.41
C ALA A 10 40.21 -85.45 15.34
N ALA A 11 40.58 -84.86 16.49
CA ALA A 11 39.91 -83.87 17.33
C ALA A 11 40.93 -83.16 18.23
N GLN A 12 40.73 -81.86 18.51
CA GLN A 12 40.64 -81.31 19.86
C GLN A 12 40.21 -79.84 19.75
N LYS A 13 38.96 -79.56 20.12
CA LYS A 13 38.36 -78.24 20.25
C LYS A 13 38.17 -77.94 21.75
N ASP A 14 38.15 -76.66 22.07
CA ASP A 14 37.48 -76.00 23.21
C ASP A 14 38.35 -75.53 24.39
N LEU A 15 38.66 -74.22 24.38
CA LEU A 15 38.28 -73.32 25.48
C LEU A 15 38.29 -71.85 24.99
N PHE A 16 37.22 -71.12 25.30
CA PHE A 16 36.91 -69.72 24.91
C PHE A 16 36.40 -69.50 23.48
N GLY A 17 35.12 -69.85 23.27
CA GLY A 17 34.36 -69.43 22.10
C GLY A 17 34.05 -67.93 22.12
N ILE A 18 34.81 -67.15 21.35
CA ILE A 18 34.37 -65.87 20.79
C ILE A 18 34.43 -66.04 19.28
N THR A 19 33.27 -66.11 18.63
CA THR A 19 33.21 -66.22 17.17
C THR A 19 33.55 -64.87 16.52
N PRO A 20 34.13 -64.85 15.30
CA PRO A 20 34.49 -63.61 14.58
C PRO A 20 33.32 -62.64 14.34
N GLU A 21 32.09 -63.16 14.39
CA GLU A 21 30.85 -62.37 14.32
C GLU A 21 30.60 -61.53 15.59
N SER A 22 31.01 -62.01 16.77
CA SER A 22 30.80 -61.31 18.04
C SER A 22 31.68 -60.06 18.16
N THR A 23 32.94 -60.15 17.74
CA THR A 23 33.89 -59.01 17.75
C THR A 23 33.49 -57.95 16.71
N ARG A 24 33.00 -58.37 15.54
CA ARG A 24 32.44 -57.46 14.54
C ARG A 24 31.17 -56.77 15.03
N MET A 25 30.26 -57.50 15.67
CA MET A 25 29.02 -56.92 16.22
C MET A 25 29.31 -55.90 17.32
N LEU A 26 30.28 -56.16 18.21
CA LEU A 26 30.72 -55.20 19.23
C LEU A 26 31.39 -53.96 18.63
N CYS A 27 32.19 -54.12 17.58
CA CYS A 27 32.77 -52.99 16.85
C CYS A 27 31.69 -52.17 16.13
N TYR A 28 30.70 -52.80 15.51
CA TYR A 28 29.56 -52.10 14.90
C TYR A 28 28.68 -51.38 15.93
N LEU A 29 28.47 -51.95 17.12
CA LEU A 29 27.73 -51.29 18.20
C LEU A 29 28.52 -50.12 18.80
N PHE A 30 29.84 -50.24 18.94
CA PHE A 30 30.68 -49.14 19.41
C PHE A 30 30.79 -48.01 18.37
N MET A 31 30.97 -48.36 17.09
CA MET A 31 30.99 -47.39 15.98
C MET A 31 29.61 -46.76 15.75
N ALA A 32 28.51 -47.50 15.91
CA ALA A 32 27.16 -46.94 15.88
C ALA A 32 26.90 -46.04 17.10
N GLY A 33 27.39 -46.40 18.29
CA GLY A 33 27.33 -45.56 19.48
C GLY A 33 28.11 -44.25 19.33
N CYS A 34 29.34 -44.31 18.81
CA CYS A 34 30.13 -43.12 18.49
C CYS A 34 29.51 -42.30 17.35
N ALA A 35 28.97 -42.93 16.31
CA ALA A 35 28.28 -42.25 15.21
C ALA A 35 27.00 -41.54 15.68
N ILE A 36 26.24 -42.13 16.60
CA ILE A 36 25.08 -41.49 17.22
C ILE A 36 25.53 -40.27 18.04
N MET A 37 26.57 -40.38 18.87
CA MET A 37 27.12 -39.25 19.63
C MET A 37 27.68 -38.11 18.75
N LEU A 38 28.15 -38.42 17.54
CA LEU A 38 28.64 -37.45 16.55
C LEU A 38 27.54 -36.81 15.68
N THR A 39 26.29 -37.27 15.79
CA THR A 39 25.15 -36.65 15.11
C THR A 39 24.44 -35.63 16.00
N ARG A 40 23.94 -34.55 15.40
CA ARG A 40 23.14 -33.49 16.08
C ARG A 40 22.04 -34.05 16.98
N SER A 41 21.40 -35.15 16.56
CA SER A 41 20.34 -35.84 17.31
C SER A 41 20.85 -36.62 18.54
N GLY A 42 22.01 -37.27 18.45
CA GLY A 42 22.54 -38.04 19.58
C GLY A 42 23.16 -37.19 20.68
N ALA A 43 23.78 -36.05 20.34
CA ALA A 43 24.21 -35.05 21.32
C ALA A 43 23.02 -34.52 22.14
N LEU A 44 21.91 -34.18 21.47
CA LEU A 44 20.65 -33.76 22.09
C LEU A 44 20.05 -34.86 22.99
N LYS A 45 20.08 -36.11 22.56
CA LYS A 45 19.56 -37.24 23.33
C LYS A 45 20.39 -37.51 24.59
N SER A 46 21.70 -37.29 24.55
CA SER A 46 22.60 -37.40 25.71
C SER A 46 22.38 -36.29 26.75
N LEU A 47 22.13 -35.05 26.29
CA LEU A 47 21.78 -33.90 27.13
C LEU A 47 20.41 -34.05 27.81
N ASN A 48 19.47 -34.76 27.16
CA ASN A 48 18.10 -34.89 27.67
C ASN A 48 17.91 -36.08 28.63
N THR A 49 18.86 -37.02 28.67
CA THR A 49 18.77 -38.26 29.48
C THR A 49 19.66 -38.26 30.72
N SER A 50 20.75 -37.50 30.74
CA SER A 50 21.49 -37.25 31.97
C SER A 50 21.01 -35.94 32.60
N GLY A 51 20.42 -36.02 33.79
CA GLY A 51 20.25 -34.87 34.69
C GLY A 51 21.62 -34.39 35.21
N MET A 52 22.53 -34.07 34.30
CA MET A 52 23.87 -33.63 34.64
C MET A 52 23.78 -32.18 35.09
N VAL A 53 24.04 -31.97 36.37
CA VAL A 53 24.39 -30.67 36.90
C VAL A 53 25.57 -30.18 36.07
N ILE A 54 25.34 -29.19 35.21
CA ILE A 54 26.39 -28.52 34.45
C ILE A 54 27.26 -27.80 35.49
N SER A 55 28.32 -28.48 35.95
CA SER A 55 29.38 -27.93 36.79
C SER A 55 30.23 -26.98 35.95
N LYS A 56 31.01 -26.16 36.66
CA LYS A 56 31.33 -24.78 36.29
C LYS A 56 32.34 -24.61 35.15
N GLU A 57 32.86 -25.65 34.50
CA GLU A 57 34.01 -25.45 33.60
C GLU A 57 33.95 -25.99 32.16
N GLU A 58 32.97 -26.78 31.71
CA GLU A 58 33.04 -27.30 30.31
C GLU A 58 31.67 -27.38 29.64
N ALA A 59 31.31 -26.33 28.89
CA ALA A 59 30.64 -26.46 27.60
C ALA A 59 30.57 -25.11 26.88
N ILE A 60 31.37 -24.96 25.82
CA ILE A 60 31.04 -24.06 24.71
C ILE A 60 29.82 -24.69 24.02
N ILE A 61 28.64 -24.54 24.62
CA ILE A 61 27.39 -24.92 23.98
C ILE A 61 27.19 -23.90 22.86
N SER A 62 27.28 -24.35 21.61
CA SER A 62 26.93 -23.52 20.46
C SER A 62 25.51 -22.95 20.67
N ASN A 63 25.32 -21.64 20.50
CA ASN A 63 24.03 -20.95 20.65
C ASN A 63 22.88 -21.70 19.95
N HIS A 64 23.19 -22.35 18.84
CA HIS A 64 22.25 -23.12 18.06
C HIS A 64 21.73 -24.40 18.77
N LEU A 65 22.52 -25.06 19.63
CA LEU A 65 22.07 -26.20 20.43
C LEU A 65 21.15 -25.76 21.57
N VAL A 66 21.36 -24.55 22.12
CA VAL A 66 20.50 -23.97 23.17
C VAL A 66 19.08 -23.75 22.65
N CYS A 67 18.95 -23.26 21.41
CA CYS A 67 17.64 -23.02 20.79
C CYS A 67 16.85 -24.31 20.48
N GLU A 68 17.49 -25.48 20.49
CA GLU A 68 16.84 -26.78 20.26
C GLU A 68 16.48 -27.53 21.56
N MET A 69 16.81 -26.98 22.73
CA MET A 69 16.55 -27.62 24.02
C MET A 69 15.06 -27.74 24.30
N SER A 70 14.66 -28.85 24.93
CA SER A 70 13.28 -29.03 25.37
C SER A 70 12.94 -28.09 26.54
N GLY A 71 11.67 -27.73 26.70
CA GLY A 71 11.23 -26.89 27.82
C GLY A 71 11.58 -27.46 29.20
N GLY A 72 11.57 -28.80 29.35
CA GLY A 72 11.99 -29.47 30.59
C GLY A 72 13.48 -29.29 30.89
N SER A 73 14.33 -29.36 29.87
CA SER A 73 15.77 -29.12 30.00
C SER A 73 16.05 -27.65 30.36
N ILE A 74 15.35 -26.70 29.73
CA ILE A 74 15.47 -25.27 30.02
C ILE A 74 15.07 -24.98 31.48
N ALA A 75 13.94 -25.53 31.93
CA ALA A 75 13.49 -25.37 33.31
C ALA A 75 14.51 -25.90 34.34
N ALA A 76 15.22 -26.99 34.03
CA ALA A 76 16.26 -27.55 34.88
C ALA A 76 17.57 -26.73 34.88
N THR A 77 17.87 -26.01 33.79
CA THR A 77 19.08 -25.16 33.71
C THR A 77 18.98 -23.84 34.47
N GLY A 78 17.75 -23.37 34.75
CA GLY A 78 17.52 -22.10 35.43
C GLY A 78 18.05 -20.90 34.64
N GLU A 79 18.65 -19.93 35.32
CA GLU A 79 19.09 -18.67 34.71
C GLU A 79 20.30 -18.78 33.77
N LYS A 80 21.09 -19.85 33.86
CA LYS A 80 22.42 -19.97 33.25
C LYS A 80 22.45 -19.82 31.72
N LEU A 81 21.33 -20.09 31.04
CA LEU A 81 21.23 -20.08 29.58
C LEU A 81 20.31 -18.99 29.03
N LEU A 82 19.76 -18.11 29.88
CA LEU A 82 18.82 -17.08 29.45
C LEU A 82 19.43 -16.14 28.40
N LYS A 83 20.69 -15.76 28.55
CA LYS A 83 21.39 -14.89 27.58
C LYS A 83 21.59 -15.56 26.21
N GLN A 84 21.81 -16.87 26.17
CA GLN A 84 21.87 -17.59 24.89
C GLN A 84 20.47 -17.79 24.29
N LEU A 85 19.46 -18.02 25.14
CA LEU A 85 18.05 -18.15 24.73
C LEU A 85 17.49 -16.86 24.14
N SER A 86 17.94 -15.69 24.61
CA SER A 86 17.53 -14.39 24.06
C SER A 86 18.00 -14.16 22.63
N GLN A 87 18.99 -14.92 22.16
CA GLN A 87 19.54 -14.85 20.80
C GLN A 87 18.86 -15.84 19.83
N CYS A 88 17.92 -16.64 20.32
CA CYS A 88 17.18 -17.58 19.48
C CYS A 88 16.14 -16.86 18.63
N GLN A 89 16.21 -17.03 17.31
CA GLN A 89 15.30 -16.38 16.36
C GLN A 89 13.85 -16.86 16.51
N ASN A 90 13.62 -18.11 16.96
CA ASN A 90 12.29 -18.64 17.17
C ASN A 90 12.26 -19.60 18.36
N LEU A 91 11.41 -19.32 19.35
CA LEU A 91 11.20 -20.14 20.55
C LEU A 91 9.84 -20.83 20.48
N THR A 92 9.80 -22.12 20.79
CA THR A 92 8.56 -22.90 20.85
C THR A 92 7.74 -22.56 22.10
N ALA A 93 6.43 -22.83 22.07
CA ALA A 93 5.53 -22.58 23.20
C ALA A 93 5.98 -23.25 24.52
N ASN A 94 6.56 -24.44 24.44
CA ASN A 94 7.09 -25.16 25.61
C ASN A 94 8.35 -24.51 26.17
N GLN A 95 9.22 -23.95 25.31
CA GLN A 95 10.40 -23.22 25.73
C GLN A 95 10.01 -21.87 26.37
N ILE A 96 9.08 -21.14 25.75
CA ILE A 96 8.53 -19.89 26.31
C ILE A 96 7.92 -20.13 27.69
N LYS A 97 7.13 -21.19 27.86
CA LYS A 97 6.54 -21.55 29.15
C LYS A 97 7.61 -21.80 30.22
N ALA A 98 8.68 -22.51 29.87
CA ALA A 98 9.79 -22.78 30.79
C ALA A 98 10.53 -21.49 31.17
N ILE A 99 10.79 -20.59 30.22
CA ILE A 99 11.43 -19.29 30.47
C ILE A 99 10.57 -18.42 31.41
N ARG A 100 9.26 -18.34 31.16
CA ARG A 100 8.33 -17.62 32.05
C ARG A 100 8.35 -18.18 33.46
N GLN A 101 8.38 -19.51 33.61
CA GLN A 101 8.45 -20.16 34.91
C GLN A 101 9.75 -19.83 35.67
N ILE A 102 10.88 -19.70 34.96
CA ILE A 102 12.15 -19.26 35.55
C ILE A 102 12.00 -17.84 36.14
N PHE A 103 11.45 -16.89 35.38
CA PHE A 103 11.23 -15.52 35.85
C PHE A 103 10.21 -15.42 36.98
N SER A 104 9.08 -16.13 36.88
CA SER A 104 8.02 -16.11 37.90
C SER A 104 8.45 -16.76 39.21
N SER A 105 9.41 -17.69 39.19
CA SER A 105 9.91 -18.35 40.40
C SER A 105 10.69 -17.40 41.33
N GLY A 106 11.20 -16.28 40.79
CA GLY A 106 12.06 -15.34 41.52
C GLY A 106 13.43 -15.91 41.92
N ASN A 107 13.71 -17.18 41.63
CA ASN A 107 14.98 -17.86 41.96
C ASN A 107 16.04 -17.61 40.88
N THR A 108 16.17 -16.35 40.47
CA THR A 108 17.18 -15.84 39.54
C THR A 108 17.98 -14.76 40.27
N SER A 109 19.19 -14.49 39.81
CA SER A 109 20.02 -13.37 40.23
C SER A 109 19.35 -12.00 40.02
N PHE A 110 18.33 -11.92 39.16
CA PHE A 110 17.50 -10.72 38.97
C PHE A 110 16.45 -10.51 40.06
N GLY A 111 16.16 -11.53 40.88
CA GLY A 111 15.07 -11.50 41.85
C GLY A 111 13.67 -11.57 41.20
N PRO A 112 12.60 -11.40 41.99
CA PRO A 112 11.24 -11.37 41.47
C PRO A 112 11.01 -10.13 40.57
N PRO A 113 10.10 -10.20 39.58
CA PRO A 113 9.84 -9.09 38.65
C PRO A 113 9.56 -7.73 39.31
N SER A 114 8.97 -7.72 40.51
CA SER A 114 8.71 -6.52 41.31
C SER A 114 9.95 -5.78 41.81
N THR A 115 11.13 -6.36 41.67
CA THR A 115 12.41 -5.77 42.07
C THR A 115 13.32 -5.43 40.89
N TRP A 116 12.86 -5.66 39.66
CA TRP A 116 13.66 -5.42 38.46
C TRP A 116 13.93 -3.92 38.24
N THR A 117 15.14 -3.62 37.80
CA THR A 117 15.63 -2.27 37.45
C THR A 117 15.81 -2.14 35.94
N SER A 118 16.04 -0.93 35.42
CA SER A 118 16.26 -0.72 33.98
C SER A 118 17.43 -1.55 33.45
N SER A 119 18.48 -1.72 34.25
CA SER A 119 19.62 -2.59 33.91
C SER A 119 19.24 -4.08 33.77
N VAL A 120 18.23 -4.54 34.52
CA VAL A 120 17.71 -5.90 34.33
C VAL A 120 16.96 -5.99 33.01
N LEU A 121 16.15 -4.98 32.68
CA LEU A 121 15.41 -4.94 31.41
C LEU A 121 16.36 -4.91 30.19
N ASP A 122 17.47 -4.17 30.27
CA ASP A 122 18.54 -4.19 29.26
C ASP A 122 19.12 -5.59 29.06
N GLN A 123 19.32 -6.33 30.16
CA GLN A 123 19.87 -7.69 30.13
C GLN A 123 18.87 -8.73 29.60
N LEU A 124 17.56 -8.50 29.77
CA LEU A 124 16.52 -9.38 29.22
C LEU A 124 16.47 -9.30 27.69
N SER A 125 16.86 -8.16 27.10
CA SER A 125 16.87 -7.96 25.64
C SER A 125 15.53 -8.40 25.02
N GLN A 126 15.54 -9.20 23.94
CA GLN A 126 14.35 -9.69 23.24
C GLN A 126 13.45 -10.62 24.08
N LEU A 127 13.90 -11.12 25.24
CA LEU A 127 13.07 -11.99 26.09
C LEU A 127 11.90 -11.24 26.74
N ILE A 128 11.96 -9.91 26.84
CA ILE A 128 10.84 -9.12 27.37
C ILE A 128 9.55 -9.35 26.56
N LEU A 129 9.68 -9.64 25.26
CA LEU A 129 8.57 -9.86 24.33
C LEU A 129 7.80 -11.16 24.57
N ILE A 130 8.47 -12.14 25.16
CA ILE A 130 7.86 -13.43 25.45
C ILE A 130 7.29 -13.48 26.86
N LEU A 131 7.43 -12.43 27.68
CA LEU A 131 6.84 -12.38 29.02
C LEU A 131 5.31 -12.27 28.92
N ASP A 132 4.62 -12.83 29.90
CA ASP A 132 3.16 -12.70 29.96
C ASP A 132 2.74 -11.48 30.80
N HIS A 133 1.45 -11.17 30.70
CA HIS A 133 0.79 -10.09 31.42
C HIS A 133 1.11 -10.08 32.93
N SER A 134 1.18 -11.25 33.58
CA SER A 134 1.40 -11.34 35.01
C SER A 134 2.81 -10.92 35.43
N ILE A 135 3.81 -11.26 34.61
CA ILE A 135 5.21 -10.85 34.82
C ILE A 135 5.37 -9.37 34.48
N LEU A 136 4.85 -8.91 33.34
CA LEU A 136 5.01 -7.52 32.91
C LEU A 136 4.35 -6.54 33.89
N GLN A 137 3.19 -6.87 34.44
CA GLN A 137 2.51 -6.02 35.43
C GLN A 137 3.18 -5.99 36.80
N SER A 138 3.99 -7.00 37.13
CA SER A 138 4.70 -7.01 38.41
C SER A 138 5.94 -6.13 38.40
N ILE A 139 6.46 -5.72 37.23
CA ILE A 139 7.59 -4.79 37.10
C ILE A 139 7.17 -3.37 37.55
N PRO A 140 8.00 -2.66 38.34
CA PRO A 140 7.70 -1.29 38.74
C PRO A 140 7.48 -0.36 37.53
N LYS A 141 6.35 0.36 37.51
CA LYS A 141 5.98 1.24 36.38
C LYS A 141 7.00 2.35 36.14
N ASN A 142 7.58 2.91 37.20
CA ASN A 142 8.61 3.94 37.12
C ASN A 142 9.95 3.43 36.55
N VAL A 143 10.08 2.12 36.34
CA VAL A 143 11.24 1.48 35.69
C VAL A 143 10.87 1.04 34.28
N LEU A 144 9.74 0.35 34.13
CA LEU A 144 9.31 -0.21 32.84
C LEU A 144 8.96 0.88 31.81
N MET A 145 8.29 1.95 32.25
CA MET A 145 7.78 2.97 31.32
C MET A 145 8.92 3.80 30.69
N PRO A 146 9.86 4.38 31.46
CA PRO A 146 10.98 5.12 30.87
C PRO A 146 11.91 4.22 30.03
N TRP A 147 12.01 2.93 30.37
CA TRP A 147 12.81 1.98 29.62
C TRP A 147 12.21 1.67 28.24
N LEU A 148 10.87 1.55 28.14
CA LEU A 148 10.19 1.37 26.85
C LEU A 148 10.30 2.61 25.96
N GLU A 149 10.19 3.81 26.53
CA GLU A 149 10.39 5.09 25.84
C GLU A 149 11.82 5.20 25.29
N ASN A 150 12.83 4.87 26.09
CA ASN A 150 14.22 4.89 25.64
C ASN A 150 14.52 3.81 24.58
N SER A 151 13.87 2.64 24.67
CA SER A 151 14.00 1.57 23.67
C SER A 151 13.42 1.93 22.30
N ILE A 152 12.43 2.83 22.25
CA ILE A 152 11.88 3.41 21.01
C ILE A 152 12.92 4.29 20.33
N LEU A 153 13.56 5.16 21.11
CA LEU A 153 14.60 6.09 20.63
C LEU A 153 15.85 5.36 20.09
N HIS A 154 16.17 4.19 20.64
CA HIS A 154 17.35 3.40 20.26
C HIS A 154 17.07 2.32 19.21
N SER A 155 15.81 2.18 18.72
CA SER A 155 15.39 1.19 17.71
C SER A 155 15.57 -0.29 18.12
N ASP A 156 15.64 -0.59 19.42
CA ASP A 156 15.87 -1.95 19.93
C ASP A 156 14.63 -2.86 19.80
N LEU A 157 13.45 -2.27 19.68
CA LEU A 157 12.16 -2.96 19.48
C LEU A 157 11.39 -2.34 18.32
N SER A 158 10.79 -3.19 17.48
CA SER A 158 9.90 -2.75 16.40
C SER A 158 8.56 -2.25 16.93
N GLN A 159 7.87 -1.42 16.14
CA GLN A 159 6.56 -0.84 16.48
C GLN A 159 5.51 -1.91 16.84
N ASN A 160 5.48 -3.03 16.13
CA ASN A 160 4.56 -4.15 16.41
C ASN A 160 4.86 -4.86 17.75
N GLN A 161 6.13 -4.93 18.14
CA GLN A 161 6.56 -5.54 19.40
C GLN A 161 6.18 -4.67 20.60
N LEU A 162 6.26 -3.35 20.45
CA LEU A 162 5.80 -2.38 21.46
C LEU A 162 4.28 -2.41 21.64
N VAL A 163 3.53 -2.54 20.54
CA VAL A 163 2.07 -2.73 20.58
C VAL A 163 1.72 -3.98 21.39
N HIS A 164 2.39 -5.11 21.14
CA HIS A 164 2.14 -6.37 21.87
C HIS A 164 2.45 -6.27 23.38
N ILE A 165 3.56 -5.63 23.77
CA ILE A 165 3.87 -5.38 25.19
C ILE A 165 2.81 -4.47 25.81
N ARG A 166 2.41 -3.41 25.11
CA ARG A 166 1.41 -2.44 25.60
C ARG A 166 0.03 -3.06 25.76
N GLU A 167 -0.40 -3.91 24.83
CA GLU A 167 -1.62 -4.71 24.96
C GLU A 167 -1.57 -5.63 26.17
N SER A 168 -0.41 -6.25 26.40
CA SER A 168 -0.16 -7.11 27.57
C SER A 168 -0.05 -6.36 28.90
N LEU A 169 -0.01 -5.02 28.88
CA LEU A 169 -0.05 -4.18 30.09
C LEU A 169 -1.44 -3.63 30.41
N LYS A 170 -2.40 -3.71 29.48
CA LYS A 170 -3.78 -3.25 29.71
C LYS A 170 -4.39 -4.01 30.90
N SER A 171 -4.87 -3.29 31.90
CA SER A 171 -5.61 -3.91 33.00
C SER A 171 -6.95 -4.42 32.47
N SER A 172 -7.30 -5.68 32.74
CA SER A 172 -8.60 -6.26 32.33
C SER A 172 -9.82 -5.64 33.05
N ARG A 173 -9.63 -4.59 33.86
CA ARG A 173 -10.73 -3.82 34.45
C ARG A 173 -11.12 -2.68 33.52
N THR A 174 -12.06 -2.95 32.62
CA THR A 174 -12.85 -1.92 31.97
C THR A 174 -13.78 -1.30 33.02
N LYS A 175 -13.26 -0.38 33.83
CA LYS A 175 -14.10 0.44 34.70
C LYS A 175 -14.86 1.39 33.77
N ARG A 176 -16.16 1.12 33.55
CA ARG A 176 -17.09 2.06 32.94
C ARG A 176 -17.33 3.22 33.93
N GLU A 177 -16.32 4.04 34.15
CA GLU A 177 -16.51 5.38 34.70
C GLU A 177 -16.82 6.32 33.53
N ILE A 178 -17.57 7.38 33.83
CA ILE A 178 -18.07 8.38 32.89
C ILE A 178 -16.95 8.75 31.91
N ALA A 179 -17.20 8.56 30.61
CA ALA A 179 -16.21 8.69 29.54
C ALA A 179 -15.78 10.17 29.38
N ILE A 180 -14.80 10.59 30.18
CA ILE A 180 -14.21 11.93 30.18
C ILE A 180 -12.72 11.75 29.92
N CYS A 181 -12.11 12.68 29.17
CA CYS A 181 -10.67 12.72 29.00
C CYS A 181 -9.96 12.67 30.36
N PRO A 182 -9.01 11.73 30.58
CA PRO A 182 -8.22 11.70 31.80
C PRO A 182 -7.50 13.04 32.03
N LYS A 183 -7.48 13.52 33.28
CA LYS A 183 -6.93 14.84 33.62
C LYS A 183 -5.45 15.00 33.27
N ASP A 184 -4.72 13.89 33.24
CA ASP A 184 -3.31 13.77 32.89
C ASP A 184 -3.05 13.59 31.38
N LYS A 185 -4.11 13.54 30.56
CA LYS A 185 -4.04 13.28 29.11
C LYS A 185 -4.74 14.36 28.28
N VAL A 186 -4.84 15.58 28.82
CA VAL A 186 -5.38 16.70 28.06
C VAL A 186 -4.39 17.07 26.96
N ILE A 187 -4.83 17.06 25.71
CA ILE A 187 -4.01 17.45 24.57
C ILE A 187 -3.89 18.99 24.60
N THR A 188 -2.70 19.49 24.90
CA THR A 188 -2.38 20.92 24.92
C THR A 188 -1.78 21.38 23.58
N GLU A 189 -1.71 22.69 23.35
CA GLU A 189 -1.03 23.24 22.16
C GLU A 189 0.46 22.91 22.14
N GLU A 190 1.11 22.75 23.30
CA GLU A 190 2.51 22.35 23.42
C GLU A 190 2.76 20.96 22.81
N ILE A 191 1.91 19.96 23.14
CA ILE A 191 2.00 18.60 22.56
C ILE A 191 1.86 18.62 21.02
N LEU A 192 1.12 19.59 20.48
CA LEU A 192 0.84 19.71 19.06
C LEU A 192 1.89 20.53 18.29
N ASN A 193 2.70 21.34 18.99
CA ASN A 193 3.66 22.27 18.40
C ASN A 193 5.13 21.85 18.61
N ASP A 194 5.45 21.02 19.61
CA ASP A 194 6.80 20.50 19.86
C ASP A 194 7.01 19.09 19.25
N ASP A 195 8.24 18.57 19.27
CA ASP A 195 8.60 17.19 18.90
C ASP A 195 7.91 16.10 19.77
N LEU A 196 6.94 16.47 20.61
CA LEU A 196 6.21 15.64 21.58
C LEU A 196 4.92 15.01 21.01
N MET A 197 4.66 15.15 19.70
CA MET A 197 3.54 14.49 19.02
C MET A 197 3.57 12.95 19.17
N ASP A 198 4.76 12.37 19.40
CA ASP A 198 4.94 10.96 19.72
C ASP A 198 4.29 10.55 21.05
N GLU A 199 4.07 11.47 21.99
CA GLU A 199 3.30 11.23 23.22
C GLU A 199 1.87 10.74 22.90
N LEU A 200 1.29 11.19 21.79
CA LEU A 200 -0.05 10.77 21.37
C LEU A 200 -0.09 9.30 20.94
N LEU A 201 1.04 8.71 20.55
CA LEU A 201 1.13 7.27 20.27
C LEU A 201 0.85 6.44 21.52
N PHE A 202 1.03 7.00 22.72
CA PHE A 202 0.80 6.32 24.00
C PHE A 202 -0.67 6.40 24.46
N TYR A 203 -1.51 7.14 23.74
CA TYR A 203 -2.95 7.18 24.02
C TYR A 203 -3.60 5.89 23.53
N THR A 204 -4.47 5.31 24.36
CA THR A 204 -5.36 4.27 23.86
C THR A 204 -6.34 4.90 22.86
N PRO A 205 -6.90 4.14 21.90
CA PRO A 205 -7.89 4.69 20.96
C PRO A 205 -9.06 5.38 21.68
N VAL A 206 -9.50 4.84 22.82
CA VAL A 206 -10.56 5.44 23.64
C VAL A 206 -10.11 6.76 24.25
N ASP A 207 -8.92 6.80 24.88
CA ASP A 207 -8.40 8.03 25.47
C ASP A 207 -8.20 9.12 24.41
N LEU A 208 -7.63 8.75 23.25
CA LEU A 208 -7.40 9.67 22.14
C LEU A 208 -8.72 10.32 21.69
N LYS A 209 -9.75 9.50 21.41
CA LYS A 209 -11.07 10.02 21.02
C LYS A 209 -11.69 10.93 22.08
N LEU A 210 -11.57 10.59 23.37
CA LEU A 210 -12.15 11.37 24.46
C LEU A 210 -11.43 12.69 24.71
N CYS A 211 -10.12 12.74 24.47
CA CYS A 211 -9.27 13.91 24.70
C CYS A 211 -9.16 14.84 23.48
N LEU A 212 -9.53 14.37 22.29
CA LEU A 212 -9.66 15.22 21.12
C LEU A 212 -10.81 16.21 21.29
N THR A 213 -10.52 17.49 21.13
CA THR A 213 -11.52 18.56 21.06
C THR A 213 -11.73 18.99 19.61
N LYS A 214 -12.85 19.66 19.32
CA LYS A 214 -13.09 20.25 18.00
C LYS A 214 -12.00 21.25 17.62
N GLU A 215 -11.55 22.04 18.59
CA GLU A 215 -10.54 23.09 18.38
C GLU A 215 -9.18 22.49 18.02
N ASN A 216 -8.68 21.55 18.83
CA ASN A 216 -7.38 20.91 18.59
C ASN A 216 -7.35 20.21 17.21
N LEU A 217 -8.44 19.51 16.89
CA LEU A 217 -8.55 18.74 15.65
C LEU A 217 -8.68 19.64 14.42
N MET A 218 -9.45 20.73 14.50
CA MET A 218 -9.60 21.66 13.37
C MET A 218 -8.36 22.51 13.13
N ASN A 219 -7.64 22.89 14.19
CA ASN A 219 -6.43 23.69 14.08
C ASN A 219 -5.23 22.85 13.59
N ASN A 220 -5.25 21.53 13.80
CA ASN A 220 -4.11 20.65 13.55
C ASN A 220 -4.50 19.37 12.79
N ILE A 221 -5.48 19.44 11.89
CA ILE A 221 -6.02 18.25 11.20
C ILE A 221 -4.95 17.47 10.45
N SER A 222 -4.02 18.16 9.77
CA SER A 222 -2.90 17.53 9.05
C SER A 222 -1.99 16.75 9.98
N ALA A 223 -1.71 17.28 11.18
CA ALA A 223 -0.95 16.57 12.20
C ALA A 223 -1.67 15.29 12.62
N PHE A 224 -2.99 15.29 12.77
CA PHE A 224 -3.72 14.07 13.15
C PHE A 224 -3.96 13.09 12.00
N SER A 225 -3.99 13.56 10.75
CA SER A 225 -4.25 12.75 9.56
C SER A 225 -3.00 12.11 8.99
N ASP A 226 -1.85 12.79 9.05
CA ASP A 226 -0.63 12.36 8.35
C ASP A 226 0.34 11.64 9.28
N TYR A 227 0.17 11.82 10.59
CA TYR A 227 1.01 11.17 11.59
C TYR A 227 0.78 9.65 11.62
N PRO A 228 1.83 8.83 11.83
CA PRO A 228 1.78 7.37 11.71
C PRO A 228 1.12 6.69 12.93
N PHE A 229 -0.13 7.08 13.22
CA PHE A 229 -1.00 6.40 14.16
C PHE A 229 -1.32 4.97 13.72
N THR A 230 -1.69 4.11 14.68
CA THR A 230 -2.24 2.79 14.34
C THR A 230 -3.61 2.93 13.68
N ASP A 231 -4.06 1.90 12.94
CA ASP A 231 -5.40 1.89 12.32
C ASP A 231 -6.52 2.14 13.36
N GLU A 232 -6.36 1.64 14.59
CA GLU A 232 -7.30 1.87 15.69
C GLU A 232 -7.30 3.32 16.17
N GLN A 233 -6.14 3.97 16.23
CA GLN A 233 -6.00 5.37 16.61
C GLN A 233 -6.52 6.30 15.51
N LEU A 234 -6.20 6.05 14.23
CA LEU A 234 -6.77 6.77 13.09
C LEU A 234 -8.29 6.63 13.06
N LYS A 235 -8.81 5.43 13.35
CA LYS A 235 -10.25 5.22 13.50
C LYS A 235 -10.83 6.04 14.66
N ALA A 236 -10.11 6.19 15.76
CA ALA A 236 -10.55 7.04 16.87
C ALA A 236 -10.63 8.53 16.48
N VAL A 237 -9.64 9.03 15.74
CA VAL A 237 -9.64 10.38 15.16
C VAL A 237 -10.83 10.55 14.21
N LYS A 238 -11.03 9.61 13.28
CA LYS A 238 -12.17 9.61 12.34
C LYS A 238 -13.51 9.55 13.06
N ASP A 239 -13.65 8.69 14.07
CA ASP A 239 -14.88 8.58 14.85
C ASP A 239 -15.17 9.89 15.61
N LYS A 240 -14.14 10.65 16.00
CA LYS A 240 -14.31 11.98 16.58
C LYS A 240 -14.74 13.01 15.53
N LEU A 241 -14.16 12.98 14.33
CA LEU A 241 -14.61 13.80 13.20
C LEU A 241 -16.09 13.53 12.88
N ASP A 242 -16.50 12.27 12.86
CA ASP A 242 -17.88 11.86 12.63
C ASP A 242 -18.85 12.33 13.72
N GLU A 243 -18.39 12.42 14.98
CA GLU A 243 -19.16 12.97 16.09
C GLU A 243 -19.33 14.50 15.97
N ILE A 244 -18.28 15.20 15.56
CA ILE A 244 -18.29 16.67 15.39
C ILE A 244 -19.08 17.09 14.14
N PHE A 245 -18.99 16.28 13.08
CA PHE A 245 -19.51 16.57 11.75
C PHE A 245 -20.38 15.41 11.23
N PRO A 246 -21.55 15.17 11.83
CA PRO A 246 -22.40 14.02 11.50
C PRO A 246 -22.93 14.08 10.06
N GLU A 247 -23.11 15.28 9.51
CA GLU A 247 -23.64 15.50 8.16
C GLU A 247 -22.56 15.58 7.08
N GLY A 248 -21.27 15.52 7.43
CA GLY A 248 -20.17 15.66 6.49
C GLY A 248 -19.17 16.72 6.88
N TYR A 249 -17.94 16.53 6.42
CA TYR A 249 -16.80 17.32 6.88
C TYR A 249 -16.72 18.66 6.14
N PRO A 250 -16.17 19.71 6.77
CA PRO A 250 -15.87 20.96 6.08
C PRO A 250 -14.72 20.77 5.09
N PRO A 251 -14.59 21.65 4.06
CA PRO A 251 -13.53 21.56 3.06
C PRO A 251 -12.11 21.44 3.65
N ALA A 252 -11.83 22.18 4.74
CA ALA A 252 -10.53 22.13 5.41
C ALA A 252 -10.16 20.74 5.95
N VAL A 253 -11.15 19.93 6.36
CA VAL A 253 -10.91 18.54 6.79
C VAL A 253 -10.76 17.63 5.58
N PHE A 254 -11.57 17.82 4.52
CA PHE A 254 -11.43 17.03 3.30
C PHE A 254 -10.03 17.19 2.70
N SER A 255 -9.54 18.42 2.56
CA SER A 255 -8.20 18.71 2.03
C SER A 255 -7.04 18.13 2.87
N ASN A 256 -7.32 17.65 4.09
CA ASN A 256 -6.32 17.10 5.01
C ASN A 256 -6.77 15.74 5.54
N LEU A 257 -7.28 14.87 4.66
CA LEU A 257 -7.69 13.52 5.06
C LEU A 257 -6.49 12.60 5.35
N GLY A 258 -5.34 12.80 4.70
CA GLY A 258 -4.14 12.01 4.97
C GLY A 258 -4.37 10.50 5.00
N LEU A 259 -3.88 9.84 6.04
CA LEU A 259 -4.07 8.40 6.27
C LEU A 259 -5.51 8.04 6.65
N ILE A 260 -6.35 9.01 7.05
CA ILE A 260 -7.78 8.80 7.35
C ILE A 260 -8.57 8.47 6.07
N GLU A 261 -8.07 8.87 4.89
CA GLU A 261 -8.70 8.54 3.60
C GLU A 261 -8.94 7.02 3.44
N LYS A 262 -7.99 6.20 3.92
CA LYS A 262 -8.08 4.72 3.88
C LYS A 262 -9.25 4.15 4.67
N LEU A 263 -9.82 4.94 5.59
CA LEU A 263 -10.94 4.56 6.44
C LEU A 263 -12.28 5.08 5.91
N ILE A 264 -12.28 5.79 4.78
CA ILE A 264 -13.49 6.29 4.11
C ILE A 264 -13.94 5.27 3.07
N ASP A 265 -15.23 4.98 3.08
CA ASP A 265 -15.89 4.12 2.09
C ASP A 265 -17.02 4.86 1.36
N GLU A 266 -17.49 4.25 0.28
CA GLU A 266 -18.60 4.76 -0.52
C GLU A 266 -19.88 4.98 0.33
N LYS A 267 -20.14 4.08 1.29
CA LYS A 267 -21.31 4.15 2.16
C LYS A 267 -21.31 5.44 2.97
N LYS A 268 -20.14 5.82 3.51
CA LYS A 268 -19.97 7.05 4.27
C LYS A 268 -20.14 8.28 3.39
N ILE A 269 -19.59 8.30 2.18
CA ILE A 269 -19.76 9.41 1.22
C ILE A 269 -21.23 9.64 0.89
N LYS A 270 -22.02 8.57 0.68
CA LYS A 270 -23.47 8.66 0.42
C LYS A 270 -24.27 9.27 1.58
N GLN A 271 -23.74 9.24 2.80
CA GLN A 271 -24.40 9.83 3.97
C GLN A 271 -24.10 11.33 4.11
N TRP A 272 -23.01 11.82 3.52
CA TRP A 272 -22.61 13.22 3.64
C TRP A 272 -23.48 14.15 2.81
N THR A 273 -23.63 15.38 3.30
CA THR A 273 -24.28 16.50 2.63
C THR A 273 -23.21 17.29 1.88
N ILE A 274 -23.02 16.96 0.61
CA ILE A 274 -22.06 17.64 -0.28
C ILE A 274 -22.85 18.55 -1.21
N ASN A 275 -22.99 19.84 -0.86
CA ASN A 275 -23.90 20.77 -1.54
C ASN A 275 -23.23 22.05 -2.08
N SER A 276 -21.94 22.24 -1.80
CA SER A 276 -21.15 23.37 -2.27
C SER A 276 -19.98 22.92 -3.15
N THR A 277 -19.59 23.76 -4.11
CA THR A 277 -18.48 23.51 -5.03
C THR A 277 -17.15 23.34 -4.28
N SER A 278 -16.93 24.09 -3.20
CA SER A 278 -15.72 23.99 -2.37
C SER A 278 -15.61 22.65 -1.64
N MET A 279 -16.71 22.07 -1.16
CA MET A 279 -16.72 20.75 -0.53
C MET A 279 -16.39 19.65 -1.53
N VAL A 280 -17.07 19.64 -2.68
CA VAL A 280 -16.86 18.60 -3.70
C VAL A 280 -15.46 18.69 -4.30
N HIS A 281 -14.94 19.89 -4.54
CA HIS A 281 -13.56 20.08 -5.01
C HIS A 281 -12.54 19.54 -4.00
N ALA A 282 -12.63 19.97 -2.73
CA ALA A 282 -11.71 19.51 -1.69
C ALA A 282 -11.74 18.00 -1.51
N LEU A 283 -12.92 17.37 -1.58
CA LEU A 283 -13.04 15.93 -1.42
C LEU A 283 -12.52 15.16 -2.64
N LEU A 284 -12.79 15.60 -3.87
CA LEU A 284 -12.30 14.95 -5.09
C LEU A 284 -10.78 14.93 -5.18
N ASP A 285 -10.13 16.03 -4.79
CA ASP A 285 -8.67 16.16 -4.76
C ASP A 285 -8.02 15.26 -3.70
N SER A 286 -8.76 14.97 -2.62
CA SER A 286 -8.20 14.28 -1.45
C SER A 286 -8.39 12.78 -1.48
N VAL A 287 -9.38 12.27 -2.23
CA VAL A 287 -9.56 10.83 -2.43
C VAL A 287 -8.70 10.33 -3.60
N SER A 288 -8.11 9.15 -3.41
CA SER A 288 -7.14 8.60 -4.36
C SER A 288 -7.77 7.70 -5.42
N SER A 289 -8.87 7.02 -5.09
CA SER A 289 -9.50 6.03 -5.98
C SER A 289 -10.61 6.63 -6.84
N ASP A 290 -10.69 6.17 -8.09
CA ASP A 290 -11.77 6.55 -9.01
C ASP A 290 -13.14 6.09 -8.50
N GLU A 291 -13.20 4.96 -7.78
CA GLU A 291 -14.42 4.46 -7.14
C GLU A 291 -14.99 5.47 -6.14
N LEU A 292 -14.15 6.03 -5.26
CA LEU A 292 -14.56 7.08 -4.32
C LEU A 292 -14.90 8.38 -5.05
N ARG A 293 -14.11 8.78 -6.06
CA ARG A 293 -14.41 9.98 -6.86
C ARG A 293 -15.76 9.90 -7.56
N ILE A 294 -16.08 8.76 -8.16
CA ILE A 294 -17.39 8.51 -8.80
C ILE A 294 -18.51 8.66 -7.76
N ALA A 295 -18.34 8.08 -6.56
CA ALA A 295 -19.33 8.22 -5.49
C ALA A 295 -19.55 9.67 -5.05
N VAL A 296 -18.48 10.46 -4.98
CA VAL A 296 -18.52 11.91 -4.65
C VAL A 296 -19.26 12.69 -5.73
N ILE A 297 -18.92 12.48 -7.00
CA ILE A 297 -19.58 13.14 -8.14
C ILE A 297 -21.07 12.81 -8.14
N GLN A 298 -21.41 11.53 -8.01
CA GLN A 298 -22.80 11.07 -7.97
C GLN A 298 -23.58 11.73 -6.82
N ARG A 299 -23.00 11.77 -5.62
CA ARG A 299 -23.63 12.36 -4.44
C ARG A 299 -23.89 13.86 -4.59
N TYR A 300 -22.95 14.58 -5.20
CA TYR A 300 -23.11 16.01 -5.46
C TYR A 300 -24.22 16.29 -6.49
N ILE A 301 -24.24 15.51 -7.59
CA ILE A 301 -25.25 15.61 -8.64
C ILE A 301 -26.66 15.30 -8.08
N GLU A 302 -26.81 14.26 -7.25
CA GLU A 302 -28.09 13.92 -6.61
C GLU A 302 -28.65 15.07 -5.76
N SER A 303 -27.77 15.81 -5.09
CA SER A 303 -28.15 16.93 -4.22
C SER A 303 -28.58 18.16 -5.01
N ARG A 304 -27.94 18.43 -6.16
CA ARG A 304 -28.15 19.66 -6.95
C ARG A 304 -29.09 19.48 -8.15
N LYS A 305 -29.23 18.26 -8.66
CA LYS A 305 -29.99 17.90 -9.87
C LYS A 305 -29.58 18.67 -11.13
N GLN A 306 -28.37 19.23 -11.17
CA GLN A 306 -27.83 19.95 -12.31
C GLN A 306 -26.29 19.89 -12.34
N ILE A 307 -25.72 20.05 -13.53
CA ILE A 307 -24.28 20.27 -13.75
C ILE A 307 -24.11 21.66 -14.37
N ASP A 308 -23.80 22.65 -13.52
CA ASP A 308 -23.57 24.04 -13.90
C ASP A 308 -22.09 24.29 -14.24
N SER A 309 -21.76 25.50 -14.72
CA SER A 309 -20.40 25.86 -15.13
C SER A 309 -19.38 25.75 -14.00
N ASP A 310 -19.76 26.17 -12.80
CA ASP A 310 -18.88 26.16 -11.63
C ASP A 310 -18.52 24.72 -11.24
N PHE A 311 -19.50 23.81 -11.32
CA PHE A 311 -19.23 22.39 -11.10
C PHE A 311 -18.43 21.77 -12.25
N LEU A 312 -18.64 22.18 -13.51
CA LEU A 312 -17.79 21.71 -14.62
C LEU A 312 -16.33 22.11 -14.46
N ASP A 313 -16.06 23.29 -13.91
CA ASP A 313 -14.70 23.75 -13.63
C ASP A 313 -14.04 22.88 -12.55
N VAL A 314 -14.80 22.48 -11.52
CA VAL A 314 -14.33 21.48 -10.54
C VAL A 314 -14.11 20.11 -11.19
N LEU A 315 -15.00 19.71 -12.10
CA LEU A 315 -14.90 18.42 -12.79
C LEU A 315 -13.79 18.37 -13.83
N GLY A 316 -13.12 19.47 -14.21
CA GLY A 316 -12.12 19.47 -15.28
C GLY A 316 -11.17 18.26 -15.27
N PRO A 317 -10.43 18.00 -14.18
CA PRO A 317 -9.55 16.84 -14.05
C PRO A 317 -10.28 15.48 -13.99
N TYR A 318 -11.56 15.49 -13.63
CA TYR A 318 -12.38 14.32 -13.29
C TYR A 318 -13.47 14.04 -14.34
N ILE A 319 -13.54 14.81 -15.43
CA ILE A 319 -14.65 14.76 -16.39
C ILE A 319 -14.75 13.39 -17.06
N CYS A 320 -13.63 12.68 -17.15
CA CYS A 320 -13.57 11.33 -17.73
C CYS A 320 -14.22 10.25 -16.85
N LEU A 321 -14.61 10.58 -15.61
CA LEU A 321 -15.28 9.66 -14.68
C LEU A 321 -16.81 9.69 -14.81
N LEU A 322 -17.38 10.62 -15.59
CA LEU A 322 -18.82 10.74 -15.74
C LEU A 322 -19.39 9.62 -16.60
N ASN A 323 -20.58 9.14 -16.22
CA ASN A 323 -21.36 8.20 -17.02
C ASN A 323 -22.24 8.90 -18.08
N GLU A 324 -22.86 8.13 -18.97
CA GLU A 324 -23.68 8.67 -20.07
C GLU A 324 -24.84 9.56 -19.59
N ASP A 325 -25.53 9.17 -18.52
CA ASP A 325 -26.64 9.96 -17.96
C ASP A 325 -26.16 11.31 -17.44
N GLN A 326 -25.04 11.33 -16.71
CA GLN A 326 -24.43 12.56 -16.20
C GLN A 326 -23.93 13.45 -17.35
N LEU A 327 -23.28 12.86 -18.37
CA LEU A 327 -22.85 13.60 -19.56
C LEU A 327 -24.04 14.19 -20.32
N SER A 328 -25.21 13.53 -20.32
CA SER A 328 -26.44 14.04 -20.95
C SER A 328 -26.97 15.30 -20.25
N MET A 329 -26.78 15.42 -18.92
CA MET A 329 -27.20 16.57 -18.12
C MET A 329 -26.37 17.83 -18.40
N ILE A 330 -25.17 17.70 -18.97
CA ILE A 330 -24.32 18.84 -19.33
C ILE A 330 -24.98 19.63 -20.46
N THR A 331 -25.20 20.91 -20.25
CA THR A 331 -25.83 21.80 -21.24
C THR A 331 -24.77 22.57 -22.04
N GLU A 332 -25.17 23.08 -23.21
CA GLU A 332 -24.32 23.92 -24.04
C GLU A 332 -23.93 25.20 -23.28
N LYS A 333 -24.88 25.81 -22.56
CA LYS A 333 -24.65 27.00 -21.72
C LYS A 333 -23.63 26.76 -20.61
N SER A 334 -23.66 25.59 -19.96
CA SER A 334 -22.68 25.26 -18.92
C SER A 334 -21.27 25.09 -19.51
N ILE A 335 -21.14 24.48 -20.69
CA ILE A 335 -19.84 24.36 -21.40
C ILE A 335 -19.34 25.74 -21.85
N GLU A 336 -20.25 26.60 -22.30
CA GLU A 336 -19.93 27.95 -22.76
C GLU A 336 -19.27 28.79 -21.67
N MET A 337 -19.76 28.67 -20.43
CA MET A 337 -19.33 29.44 -19.27
C MET A 337 -18.16 28.80 -18.51
N ALA A 338 -17.96 27.48 -18.64
CA ALA A 338 -16.84 26.79 -18.03
C ALA A 338 -15.50 27.28 -18.61
N THR A 339 -14.48 27.32 -17.76
CA THR A 339 -13.14 27.84 -18.07
C THR A 339 -12.04 26.78 -17.95
N LEU A 340 -12.27 25.72 -17.17
CA LEU A 340 -11.27 24.68 -16.86
C LEU A 340 -11.61 23.30 -17.46
N LEU A 341 -12.63 23.23 -18.31
CA LEU A 341 -13.09 21.97 -18.90
C LEU A 341 -12.19 21.51 -20.06
N ASP A 342 -11.47 20.40 -19.87
CA ASP A 342 -10.61 19.79 -20.88
C ASP A 342 -10.80 18.26 -20.96
N PRO A 343 -11.58 17.75 -21.94
CA PRO A 343 -11.78 16.31 -22.12
C PRO A 343 -10.73 15.65 -23.04
N SER A 344 -9.61 16.32 -23.35
CA SER A 344 -8.59 15.82 -24.31
C SER A 344 -7.99 14.47 -23.93
N ASN A 345 -7.95 14.13 -22.64
CA ASN A 345 -7.44 12.86 -22.14
C ASN A 345 -8.52 11.77 -21.96
N CYS A 346 -9.79 12.09 -22.23
CA CYS A 346 -10.88 11.12 -22.05
C CYS A 346 -10.97 10.09 -23.18
N SER A 347 -11.76 9.05 -22.93
CA SER A 347 -12.13 8.06 -23.93
C SER A 347 -12.88 8.68 -25.11
N SER A 348 -12.83 8.02 -26.27
CA SER A 348 -13.52 8.48 -27.47
C SER A 348 -15.03 8.64 -27.26
N ALA A 349 -15.65 7.80 -26.42
CA ALA A 349 -17.08 7.89 -26.12
C ALA A 349 -17.45 9.22 -25.45
N ILE A 350 -16.65 9.66 -24.46
CA ILE A 350 -16.87 10.93 -23.75
C ILE A 350 -16.63 12.12 -24.69
N LYS A 351 -15.54 12.06 -25.48
CA LYS A 351 -15.22 13.10 -26.48
C LYS A 351 -16.33 13.25 -27.52
N ASP A 352 -16.84 12.13 -28.03
CA ASP A 352 -17.93 12.09 -29.02
C ASP A 352 -19.23 12.68 -28.46
N HIS A 353 -19.48 12.55 -27.16
CA HIS A 353 -20.66 13.12 -26.51
C HIS A 353 -20.53 14.62 -26.23
N LEU A 354 -19.34 15.07 -25.81
CA LEU A 354 -19.11 16.48 -25.44
C LEU A 354 -18.89 17.39 -26.65
N TYR A 355 -18.24 16.91 -27.72
CA TYR A 355 -17.90 17.74 -28.88
C TYR A 355 -19.13 18.43 -29.52
N PRO A 356 -20.25 17.73 -29.83
CA PRO A 356 -21.41 18.38 -30.43
C PRO A 356 -22.06 19.44 -29.54
N LYS A 357 -21.95 19.30 -28.21
CA LYS A 357 -22.44 20.31 -27.25
C LYS A 357 -21.51 21.52 -27.24
N ALA A 358 -20.20 21.31 -27.18
CA ALA A 358 -19.19 22.37 -27.25
C ALA A 358 -19.26 23.16 -28.57
N LYS A 359 -19.41 22.47 -29.71
CA LYS A 359 -19.58 23.11 -31.01
C LYS A 359 -20.76 24.07 -31.01
N ARG A 360 -21.92 23.64 -30.52
CA ARG A 360 -23.13 24.49 -30.43
C ARG A 360 -22.92 25.65 -29.45
N ALA A 361 -22.35 25.39 -28.29
CA ALA A 361 -22.04 26.41 -27.27
C ALA A 361 -21.18 27.57 -27.82
N PHE A 362 -20.21 27.26 -28.70
CA PHE A 362 -19.26 28.26 -29.20
C PHE A 362 -19.63 28.86 -30.58
N SER A 363 -20.60 28.30 -31.30
CA SER A 363 -20.93 28.76 -32.67
C SER A 363 -21.75 30.07 -32.71
N ASP A 364 -22.51 30.38 -31.67
CA ASP A 364 -23.56 31.42 -31.71
C ASP A 364 -23.04 32.86 -31.47
N ARG A 365 -21.75 33.04 -31.20
CA ARG A 365 -21.22 34.26 -30.57
C ARG A 365 -20.51 35.26 -31.49
N HIS A 366 -20.54 35.05 -32.82
CA HIS A 366 -19.81 35.91 -33.77
C HIS A 366 -18.33 36.12 -33.37
N TYR A 367 -17.69 35.09 -32.81
CA TYR A 367 -16.30 35.17 -32.40
C TYR A 367 -15.38 35.40 -33.60
N GLU A 368 -14.29 36.12 -33.39
CA GLU A 368 -13.13 35.97 -34.25
C GLU A 368 -12.70 34.50 -34.24
N TYR A 369 -12.32 33.98 -35.41
CA TYR A 369 -12.09 32.56 -35.59
C TYR A 369 -10.99 32.00 -34.68
N SER A 370 -10.00 32.84 -34.35
CA SER A 370 -8.93 32.53 -33.40
C SER A 370 -9.46 32.22 -31.99
N GLU A 371 -10.42 33.00 -31.50
CA GLU A 371 -11.07 32.79 -30.20
C GLU A 371 -11.97 31.56 -30.20
N TYR A 372 -12.71 31.33 -31.30
CA TYR A 372 -13.45 30.09 -31.48
C TYR A 372 -12.52 28.87 -31.39
N TYR A 373 -11.40 28.89 -32.11
CA TYR A 373 -10.44 27.80 -32.12
C TYR A 373 -9.89 27.53 -30.71
N LYS A 374 -9.48 28.56 -29.97
CA LYS A 374 -8.98 28.42 -28.58
C LYS A 374 -9.97 27.68 -27.68
N ARG A 375 -11.26 27.98 -27.80
CA ARG A 375 -12.33 27.38 -26.98
C ARG A 375 -12.70 25.97 -27.40
N ILE A 376 -12.76 25.68 -28.71
CA ILE A 376 -13.13 24.34 -29.20
C ILE A 376 -11.97 23.34 -29.13
N ARG A 377 -10.70 23.82 -29.11
CA ARG A 377 -9.49 22.99 -29.17
C ARG A 377 -9.52 21.77 -28.24
N PRO A 378 -9.86 21.87 -26.93
CA PRO A 378 -9.88 20.72 -26.02
C PRO A 378 -10.86 19.60 -26.43
N PHE A 379 -11.89 19.93 -27.20
CA PHE A 379 -12.96 19.02 -27.62
C PHE A 379 -12.71 18.36 -28.98
N LEU A 380 -11.70 18.79 -29.74
CA LEU A 380 -11.48 18.35 -31.12
C LEU A 380 -11.20 16.85 -31.27
N GLY A 381 -10.81 16.18 -30.18
CA GLY A 381 -10.71 14.72 -30.16
C GLY A 381 -12.02 13.99 -30.48
N GLY A 382 -13.18 14.64 -30.35
CA GLY A 382 -14.50 14.11 -30.72
C GLY A 382 -15.05 14.65 -32.05
N ALA A 383 -14.27 15.47 -32.78
CA ALA A 383 -14.76 16.12 -33.99
C ALA A 383 -14.93 15.14 -35.17
N PRO A 384 -16.02 15.24 -35.95
CA PRO A 384 -16.17 14.50 -37.20
C PRO A 384 -15.25 15.07 -38.28
N GLY A 385 -14.94 14.26 -39.29
CA GLY A 385 -14.06 14.66 -40.40
C GLY A 385 -14.57 15.90 -41.15
N GLU A 386 -15.89 16.08 -41.25
CA GLU A 386 -16.50 17.27 -41.86
C GLU A 386 -16.13 18.57 -41.16
N ASP A 387 -16.17 18.57 -39.83
CA ASP A 387 -15.87 19.77 -39.05
C ASP A 387 -14.38 20.08 -39.06
N LEU A 388 -13.53 19.05 -39.07
CA LEU A 388 -12.07 19.23 -39.24
C LEU A 388 -11.73 19.77 -40.63
N ARG A 389 -12.43 19.33 -41.69
CA ARG A 389 -12.29 19.91 -43.03
C ARG A 389 -12.71 21.39 -43.06
N ALA A 390 -13.79 21.74 -42.38
CA ALA A 390 -14.19 23.15 -42.24
C ALA A 390 -13.14 23.96 -41.46
N LEU A 391 -12.58 23.38 -40.39
CA LEU A 391 -11.54 24.01 -39.56
C LEU A 391 -10.25 24.29 -40.36
N SER A 392 -9.86 23.37 -41.25
CA SER A 392 -8.65 23.49 -42.09
C SER A 392 -8.63 24.72 -43.02
N LYS A 393 -9.77 25.37 -43.25
CA LYS A 393 -9.88 26.52 -44.16
C LYS A 393 -9.49 27.85 -43.51
N ASN A 394 -9.24 27.87 -42.20
CA ASN A 394 -9.11 29.10 -41.41
C ASN A 394 -7.75 29.23 -40.71
N ASP A 395 -6.73 28.50 -41.16
CA ASP A 395 -5.33 28.61 -40.73
C ASP A 395 -5.14 28.62 -39.21
N VAL A 396 -5.69 27.61 -38.54
CA VAL A 396 -5.78 27.56 -37.07
C VAL A 396 -4.46 27.29 -36.37
N ASN A 397 -3.42 26.90 -37.11
CA ASN A 397 -2.10 26.54 -36.58
C ASN A 397 -2.21 25.51 -35.43
N MET A 398 -2.91 24.41 -35.70
CA MET A 398 -3.13 23.34 -34.73
C MET A 398 -1.79 22.78 -34.26
N ASP A 399 -1.61 22.71 -32.95
CA ASP A 399 -0.43 22.09 -32.37
C ASP A 399 -0.44 20.57 -32.57
N ILE A 400 0.74 19.97 -32.63
CA ILE A 400 0.88 18.55 -32.93
C ILE A 400 0.21 17.66 -31.87
N GLN A 401 0.12 18.08 -30.60
CA GLN A 401 -0.53 17.29 -29.55
C GLN A 401 -2.04 17.24 -29.75
N THR A 402 -2.67 18.38 -30.06
CA THR A 402 -4.08 18.42 -30.45
C THR A 402 -4.33 17.55 -31.68
N PHE A 403 -3.45 17.61 -32.70
CA PHE A 403 -3.57 16.78 -33.90
C PHE A 403 -3.47 15.28 -33.60
N LEU A 404 -2.54 14.87 -32.73
CA LEU A 404 -2.40 13.48 -32.29
C LEU A 404 -3.57 13.01 -31.38
N GLY A 405 -4.28 13.95 -30.76
CA GLY A 405 -5.50 13.68 -29.98
C GLY A 405 -6.77 13.53 -30.81
N LEU A 406 -6.73 13.75 -32.13
CA LEU A 406 -7.88 13.63 -33.01
C LEU A 406 -8.37 12.19 -33.15
N LYS A 407 -9.67 12.05 -33.37
CA LYS A 407 -10.30 10.76 -33.66
C LYS A 407 -9.73 10.16 -34.94
N GLY A 408 -9.15 8.96 -34.86
CA GLY A 408 -8.51 8.30 -36.01
C GLY A 408 -9.45 8.03 -37.19
N SER A 409 -10.74 7.80 -36.96
CA SER A 409 -11.71 7.68 -38.05
C SER A 409 -11.91 9.01 -38.80
N SER A 410 -11.95 10.12 -38.06
CA SER A 410 -12.10 11.46 -38.64
C SER A 410 -10.84 11.90 -39.39
N LEU A 411 -9.66 11.64 -38.82
CA LEU A 411 -8.38 11.96 -39.46
C LEU A 411 -8.21 11.25 -40.80
N LYS A 412 -8.63 9.98 -40.91
CA LYS A 412 -8.57 9.19 -42.15
C LYS A 412 -9.39 9.79 -43.30
N GLU A 413 -10.35 10.67 -43.02
CA GLU A 413 -11.12 11.37 -44.05
C GLU A 413 -10.44 12.65 -44.56
N LEU A 414 -9.36 13.10 -43.93
CA LEU A 414 -8.66 14.34 -44.27
C LEU A 414 -7.64 14.09 -45.38
N THR A 415 -7.63 14.98 -46.38
CA THR A 415 -6.60 15.00 -47.43
C THR A 415 -5.31 15.64 -46.90
N PRO A 416 -4.17 15.47 -47.60
CA PRO A 416 -2.94 16.21 -47.31
C PRO A 416 -3.15 17.73 -47.22
N GLU A 417 -3.94 18.32 -48.12
CA GLU A 417 -4.25 19.74 -48.08
C GLU A 417 -5.06 20.14 -46.84
N ASN A 418 -5.99 19.29 -46.37
CA ASN A 418 -6.69 19.55 -45.11
C ASN A 418 -5.74 19.49 -43.91
N VAL A 419 -4.83 18.52 -43.86
CA VAL A 419 -3.83 18.41 -42.79
C VAL A 419 -2.89 19.62 -42.80
N LYS A 420 -2.47 20.08 -43.99
CA LYS A 420 -1.71 21.31 -44.17
C LYS A 420 -2.44 22.53 -43.60
N GLY A 421 -3.72 22.70 -43.92
CA GLY A 421 -4.53 23.81 -43.42
C GLY A 421 -4.84 23.74 -41.92
N LEU A 422 -4.90 22.54 -41.33
CA LEU A 422 -5.04 22.39 -39.88
C LEU A 422 -3.75 22.76 -39.14
N LEU A 423 -2.62 22.16 -39.52
CA LEU A 423 -1.35 22.35 -38.82
C LEU A 423 -0.72 23.71 -39.10
N GLY A 424 -0.95 24.29 -40.28
CA GLY A 424 -0.44 25.60 -40.67
C GLY A 424 1.08 25.68 -40.50
N THR A 425 1.54 26.60 -39.66
CA THR A 425 2.95 26.78 -39.29
C THR A 425 3.58 25.57 -38.58
N ASN A 426 2.79 24.72 -37.93
CA ASN A 426 3.26 23.50 -37.24
C ASN A 426 3.35 22.28 -38.18
N LEU A 427 3.20 22.46 -39.49
CA LEU A 427 3.19 21.35 -40.45
C LEU A 427 4.45 20.47 -40.40
N ASN A 428 5.61 21.07 -40.08
CA ASN A 428 6.87 20.35 -40.01
C ASN A 428 6.88 19.27 -38.91
N ASP A 429 6.12 19.47 -37.82
CA ASP A 429 6.03 18.53 -36.69
C ASP A 429 5.42 17.19 -37.12
N LEU A 430 4.65 17.17 -38.22
CA LEU A 430 4.08 15.95 -38.78
C LEU A 430 5.17 14.96 -39.22
N ARG A 431 6.30 15.47 -39.73
CA ARG A 431 7.43 14.63 -40.16
C ARG A 431 8.08 13.92 -38.97
N ASP A 432 8.27 14.64 -37.88
CA ASP A 432 8.88 14.10 -36.66
C ASP A 432 7.97 13.05 -36.02
N ASN A 433 6.66 13.16 -36.23
CA ASN A 433 5.64 12.26 -35.71
C ASN A 433 5.14 11.20 -36.72
N GLN A 434 5.80 11.03 -37.87
CA GLN A 434 5.38 10.10 -38.94
C GLN A 434 5.29 8.62 -38.48
N ASN A 435 6.00 8.27 -37.40
CA ASN A 435 6.01 6.92 -36.84
C ASN A 435 4.91 6.66 -35.81
N VAL A 436 4.21 7.70 -35.36
CA VAL A 436 3.05 7.54 -34.48
C VAL A 436 1.97 6.76 -35.24
N PRO A 437 1.38 5.70 -34.65
CA PRO A 437 0.43 4.82 -35.36
C PRO A 437 -0.69 5.58 -36.08
N LEU A 438 -1.25 6.59 -35.43
CA LEU A 438 -2.29 7.45 -35.98
C LEU A 438 -1.85 8.15 -37.29
N VAL A 439 -0.65 8.73 -37.28
CA VAL A 439 -0.09 9.45 -38.43
C VAL A 439 0.28 8.48 -39.53
N ARG A 440 0.92 7.35 -39.19
CA ARG A 440 1.30 6.30 -40.14
C ARG A 440 0.09 5.73 -40.87
N GLU A 441 -0.99 5.44 -40.15
CA GLU A 441 -2.23 4.94 -40.74
C GLU A 441 -2.87 5.96 -41.69
N TRP A 442 -2.79 7.25 -41.34
CA TRP A 442 -3.24 8.32 -42.23
C TRP A 442 -2.38 8.39 -43.50
N ILE A 443 -1.05 8.37 -43.38
CA ILE A 443 -0.10 8.39 -44.52
C ILE A 443 -0.43 7.25 -45.50
N GLN A 444 -0.61 6.02 -44.99
CA GLN A 444 -0.89 4.83 -45.81
C GLN A 444 -2.22 4.88 -46.57
N LYS A 445 -3.13 5.81 -46.21
CA LYS A 445 -4.40 6.02 -46.92
C LYS A 445 -4.32 7.06 -48.03
N GLN A 446 -3.28 7.90 -48.04
CA GLN A 446 -3.12 8.96 -49.04
C GLN A 446 -2.33 8.47 -50.26
N LYS A 447 -2.52 9.12 -51.41
CA LYS A 447 -1.64 8.90 -52.57
C LYS A 447 -0.26 9.49 -52.29
N GLN A 448 0.77 8.84 -52.81
CA GLN A 448 2.14 9.31 -52.63
C GLN A 448 2.37 10.68 -53.31
N SER A 449 1.74 10.97 -54.45
CA SER A 449 1.78 12.30 -55.08
C SER A 449 1.20 13.40 -54.20
N ASP A 450 0.04 13.15 -53.58
CA ASP A 450 -0.61 14.10 -52.68
C ASP A 450 0.25 14.35 -51.43
N LEU A 451 0.87 13.32 -50.87
CA LEU A 451 1.82 13.48 -49.76
C LEU A 451 3.07 14.27 -50.15
N ASN A 452 3.60 14.04 -51.36
CA ASN A 452 4.76 14.78 -51.86
C ASN A 452 4.49 16.27 -52.00
N SER A 453 3.25 16.67 -52.28
CA SER A 453 2.84 18.09 -52.37
C SER A 453 2.99 18.85 -51.05
N LEU A 454 3.09 18.15 -49.92
CA LEU A 454 3.36 18.76 -48.61
C LEU A 454 4.82 19.20 -48.45
N GLY A 455 5.75 18.68 -49.27
CA GLY A 455 7.18 19.03 -49.19
C GLY A 455 7.91 18.47 -47.95
N LEU A 456 7.27 17.59 -47.17
CA LEU A 456 7.82 17.04 -45.92
C LEU A 456 8.69 15.78 -46.10
N GLY A 457 8.69 15.19 -47.30
CA GLY A 457 9.40 13.92 -47.55
C GLY A 457 8.75 12.69 -46.89
N LEU A 458 7.44 12.74 -46.63
CA LEU A 458 6.68 11.60 -46.11
C LEU A 458 6.62 10.46 -47.14
N GLN A 459 6.83 9.22 -46.70
CA GLN A 459 6.82 8.04 -47.55
C GLN A 459 5.87 6.95 -47.02
N GLY A 460 5.42 6.06 -47.90
CA GLY A 460 4.55 4.94 -47.54
C GLY A 460 3.07 5.15 -47.90
N GLY A 461 2.78 6.17 -48.72
CA GLY A 461 1.47 6.33 -49.34
C GLY A 461 1.20 5.32 -50.45
N LEU A 462 -0.03 5.34 -50.96
CA LEU A 462 -0.46 4.49 -52.06
C LEU A 462 0.25 4.91 -53.36
N PRO A 463 0.76 3.94 -54.15
CA PRO A 463 1.30 4.23 -55.47
C PRO A 463 0.24 4.77 -56.43
N GLU A 464 0.68 5.45 -57.47
CA GLU A 464 -0.21 5.92 -58.54
C GLU A 464 -1.01 4.77 -59.16
N GLY A 465 -2.29 5.00 -59.43
CA GLY A 465 -3.19 4.04 -60.08
C GLY A 465 -3.87 3.01 -59.16
N PHE A 466 -3.62 3.00 -57.84
CA PHE A 466 -4.34 2.15 -56.90
C PHE A 466 -5.68 2.77 -56.46
N PHE A 467 -6.77 2.00 -56.56
CA PHE A 467 -8.10 2.39 -56.09
C PHE A 467 -8.45 1.65 -54.78
N ILE A 468 -8.88 2.39 -53.75
CA ILE A 468 -9.44 1.79 -52.54
C ILE A 468 -10.92 1.45 -52.81
N PHE A 469 -11.24 0.18 -52.96
CA PHE A 469 -12.64 -0.27 -53.00
C PHE A 469 -13.29 -0.11 -51.61
N LYS A 470 -14.23 0.84 -51.47
CA LYS A 470 -15.13 0.89 -50.30
C LYS A 470 -16.10 -0.31 -50.40
N ARG A 471 -15.82 -1.37 -49.64
CA ARG A 471 -16.72 -2.50 -49.52
C ARG A 471 -17.91 -2.07 -48.65
N HIS A 472 -19.02 -1.71 -49.29
CA HIS A 472 -20.29 -1.53 -48.57
C HIS A 472 -20.70 -2.87 -47.96
N LYS A 473 -20.69 -2.96 -46.61
CA LYS A 473 -21.34 -4.06 -45.91
C LYS A 473 -22.84 -3.95 -46.21
N LYS A 474 -23.38 -4.90 -46.97
CA LYS A 474 -24.83 -5.12 -47.04
C LYS A 474 -25.31 -5.42 -45.62
N GLN A 475 -26.20 -4.59 -45.08
CA GLN A 475 -27.02 -4.97 -43.94
C GLN A 475 -27.85 -6.18 -44.37
N GLY A 476 -27.66 -7.29 -43.67
CA GLY A 476 -28.48 -8.50 -43.75
C GLY A 476 -29.23 -8.66 -42.44
#